data_AF-A0AAN0M1G2-F1
#
_entry.id   AF-A0AAN0M1G2-F1
#
_cell.length_a   1.000
_cell.length_b   1.000
_cell.length_c   1.000
_cell.angle_alpha   90.00
_cell.angle_beta   90.00
_cell.angle_gamma   90.00
#
_symmetry.space_group_name_H-M   'P 1'
#
loop_
_entity.id
_entity.type
_entity.pdbx_description
1 polymer ?
#
loop_
_entity_poly.entity_id
_entity_poly.type
_entity_poly.pdbx_seq_one_letter_code
_entity_poly.pdbx_strand_id
1 'polypeptide(L)'
;MFNKGSYPEIVAIAKEKNINVQFVDKFRLDKMVKGVHQGVVIEIQDYRYADIETIVENAKHKLIVVCDQLEDPHNLGAILRSSRSLQVWMVLLLVNIEV
;
A
#
# COMPACT_ATOMS: atom_id res chain seq x y z
N MET A 1 -1.60 27.68 -19.29
CA MET A 1 -1.70 26.24 -19.61
C MET A 1 -1.59 25.44 -18.31
N PHE A 2 -2.70 25.13 -17.66
CA PHE A 2 -2.78 24.09 -16.63
C PHE A 2 -3.56 22.95 -17.25
N ASN A 3 -2.84 21.92 -17.68
CA ASN A 3 -3.39 20.81 -18.47
C ASN A 3 -4.10 19.82 -17.54
N LYS A 4 -5.15 19.15 -18.04
CA LYS A 4 -5.86 18.04 -17.36
C LYS A 4 -4.84 17.08 -16.72
N GLY A 5 -4.85 16.94 -15.39
CA GLY A 5 -3.88 16.14 -14.63
C GLY A 5 -3.26 16.82 -13.41
N SER A 6 -3.68 18.05 -13.05
CA SER A 6 -3.34 18.60 -11.75
C SER A 6 -4.14 17.85 -10.68
N TYR A 7 -3.45 17.17 -9.77
CA TYR A 7 -4.02 16.59 -8.56
C TYR A 7 -3.74 17.55 -7.39
N PRO A 8 -4.45 18.70 -7.31
CA PRO A 8 -4.13 19.75 -6.35
C PRO A 8 -4.23 19.26 -4.91
N GLU A 9 -5.18 18.37 -4.63
CA GLU A 9 -5.34 17.73 -3.32
C GLU A 9 -4.13 16.86 -2.96
N ILE A 10 -3.63 16.05 -3.89
CA ILE A 10 -2.42 15.22 -3.66
C ILE A 10 -1.22 16.12 -3.40
N VAL A 11 -1.05 17.18 -4.19
CA VAL A 11 0.04 18.15 -4.01
C VAL A 11 -0.07 18.86 -2.67
N ALA A 12 -1.29 19.23 -2.24
CA ALA A 12 -1.53 19.86 -0.95
C ALA A 12 -1.16 18.93 0.21
N ILE A 13 -1.63 17.68 0.19
CA ILE A 13 -1.32 16.66 1.22
C ILE A 13 0.19 16.37 1.26
N ALA A 14 0.84 16.25 0.09
CA ALA A 14 2.28 16.02 0.02
C ALA A 14 3.07 17.17 0.66
N LYS A 15 2.68 18.43 0.38
CA LYS A 15 3.29 19.61 1.01
C LYS A 15 3.06 19.65 2.52
N GLU A 16 1.85 19.37 2.99
CA GLU A 16 1.53 19.28 4.41
C GLU A 16 2.41 18.23 5.12
N LYS A 17 2.66 17.10 4.45
CA LYS A 17 3.52 16.02 4.94
C LYS A 17 5.03 16.23 4.68
N ASN A 18 5.44 17.38 4.17
CA ASN A 18 6.83 17.69 3.79
C ASN A 18 7.44 16.66 2.81
N ILE A 19 6.62 16.10 1.93
CA ILE A 19 7.05 15.21 0.84
C ILE A 19 7.44 16.05 -0.37
N ASN A 20 8.63 15.80 -0.91
CA ASN A 20 9.12 16.49 -2.09
C ASN A 20 8.27 16.14 -3.33
N VAL A 21 7.76 17.16 -4.04
CA VAL A 21 6.94 16.99 -5.24
C VAL A 21 7.71 17.47 -6.46
N GLN A 22 7.91 16.58 -7.43
CA GLN A 22 8.54 16.90 -8.72
C GLN A 22 7.52 16.73 -9.84
N PHE A 23 7.35 17.79 -10.64
CA PHE A 23 6.56 17.71 -11.87
C PHE A 23 7.47 17.27 -13.02
N VAL A 24 7.09 16.20 -13.69
CA VAL A 24 7.83 15.60 -14.79
C VAL A 24 6.90 15.37 -15.99
N ASP A 25 7.47 15.16 -17.17
CA ASP A 25 6.69 14.77 -18.35
C ASP A 25 6.15 13.35 -18.22
N LYS A 26 5.15 13.03 -19.06
CA LYS A 26 4.50 11.71 -19.08
C LYS A 26 5.50 10.59 -19.39
N PHE A 27 6.44 10.81 -20.30
CA PHE A 27 7.40 9.81 -20.74
C PHE A 27 8.31 9.35 -19.60
N ARG A 28 8.68 10.27 -18.70
CA ARG A 28 9.42 9.93 -17.47
C ARG A 28 8.59 9.05 -16.55
N LEU A 29 7.29 9.33 -16.37
CA LEU A 29 6.39 8.48 -15.57
C LEU A 29 6.20 7.09 -16.19
N ASP A 30 5.99 7.02 -17.51
CA ASP A 30 5.85 5.78 -18.28
C ASP A 30 7.09 4.86 -18.10
N LYS A 31 8.28 5.45 -17.91
CA LYS A 31 9.52 4.71 -17.64
C LYS A 31 9.69 4.24 -16.19
N MET A 32 9.07 4.92 -15.23
CA MET A 32 9.25 4.63 -13.80
C MET A 32 8.46 3.39 -13.35
N VAL A 33 7.30 3.12 -13.97
CA VAL A 33 6.44 2.01 -13.59
C VAL A 33 5.93 1.26 -14.81
N LYS A 34 5.90 -0.07 -14.72
CA LYS A 34 5.25 -0.94 -15.71
C LYS A 34 3.76 -1.04 -15.34
N GLY A 35 2.95 -0.07 -15.74
CA GLY A 35 1.51 -0.07 -15.43
C GLY A 35 0.81 1.27 -15.62
N VAL A 36 -0.46 1.34 -15.21
CA VAL A 36 -1.27 2.56 -15.31
C VAL A 36 -1.01 3.48 -14.12
N HIS A 37 -0.10 4.44 -14.27
CA HIS A 37 0.23 5.42 -13.22
C HIS A 37 -0.80 6.55 -13.05
N GLN A 38 -1.70 6.76 -14.02
CA GLN A 38 -2.71 7.84 -14.01
C GLN A 38 -2.17 9.28 -13.84
N GLY A 39 -0.85 9.48 -13.86
CA GLY A 39 -0.19 10.79 -13.88
C GLY A 39 0.49 11.15 -12.56
N VAL A 40 0.53 10.22 -11.60
CA VAL A 40 1.21 10.40 -10.31
C VAL A 40 1.97 9.12 -9.98
N VAL A 41 3.19 9.28 -9.46
CA VAL A 41 3.99 8.20 -8.88
C VAL A 41 4.51 8.69 -7.54
N ILE A 42 4.62 7.77 -6.58
CA ILE A 42 5.25 8.02 -5.29
C ILE A 42 6.32 6.95 -5.07
N GLU A 43 7.50 7.38 -4.63
CA GLU A 43 8.55 6.49 -4.18
C GLU A 43 8.40 6.30 -2.67
N ILE A 44 8.35 5.06 -2.23
CA ILE A 44 8.18 4.68 -0.83
C ILE A 44 9.28 3.70 -0.43
N GLN A 45 9.55 3.63 0.87
CA GLN A 45 10.41 2.57 1.40
C GLN A 45 9.72 1.22 1.27
N ASP A 46 10.51 0.15 1.33
CA ASP A 46 10.01 -1.22 1.33
C ASP A 46 8.97 -1.43 2.44
N TYR A 47 7.99 -2.28 2.12
CA TYR A 47 6.96 -2.65 3.06
C TYR A 47 7.58 -3.41 4.24
N ARG A 48 7.30 -2.95 5.46
CA ARG A 48 7.78 -3.59 6.69
C ARG A 48 6.69 -4.51 7.23
N TYR A 49 6.99 -5.80 7.29
CA TYR A 49 6.14 -6.78 7.97
C TYR A 49 6.28 -6.62 9.49
N ALA A 50 5.25 -7.03 10.22
CA ALA A 50 5.28 -7.06 11.68
C ALA A 50 5.92 -8.35 12.18
N ASP A 51 6.75 -8.26 13.21
CA ASP A 51 7.30 -9.43 13.91
C ASP A 51 6.22 -10.13 14.73
N ILE A 52 6.30 -11.46 14.83
CA ILE A 52 5.28 -12.28 15.50
C ILE A 52 5.18 -11.95 16.99
N GLU A 53 6.28 -11.56 17.63
CA GLU A 53 6.33 -11.13 19.03
C GLU A 53 5.45 -9.90 19.25
N THR A 54 5.52 -8.94 18.32
CA THR A 54 4.67 -7.73 18.36
C THR A 54 3.19 -8.09 18.30
N ILE A 55 2.84 -9.14 17.55
CA ILE A 55 1.46 -9.65 17.42
C ILE A 55 0.99 -10.19 18.76
N VAL A 56 1.74 -11.12 19.35
CA VAL A 56 1.36 -11.82 20.57
C VAL A 56 1.19 -10.84 21.74
N GLU A 57 2.10 -9.88 21.89
CA GLU A 57 2.04 -8.89 22.96
C GLU A 57 0.83 -7.96 22.85
N ASN A 58 0.36 -7.68 21.63
CA ASN A 58 -0.63 -6.64 21.36
C ASN A 58 -2.00 -7.16 20.89
N ALA A 59 -2.20 -8.47 20.73
CA ALA A 59 -3.40 -9.04 20.12
C ALA A 59 -4.66 -9.02 21.01
N LYS A 60 -4.55 -8.67 22.29
CA LYS A 60 -5.67 -8.77 23.23
C LYS A 60 -6.88 -7.94 22.77
N HIS A 61 -8.04 -8.59 22.61
CA HIS A 61 -9.29 -8.02 22.09
C HIS A 61 -9.21 -7.44 20.68
N LYS A 62 -8.26 -7.88 19.86
CA LYS A 62 -8.12 -7.43 18.47
C LYS A 62 -8.58 -8.51 17.49
N LEU A 63 -9.18 -8.07 16.40
CA LEU A 63 -9.56 -8.95 15.30
C LEU A 63 -8.34 -9.18 14.39
N ILE A 64 -8.00 -10.45 14.19
CA ILE A 64 -6.92 -10.89 13.30
C ILE A 64 -7.53 -11.80 12.24
N VAL A 65 -7.17 -11.59 10.98
CA VAL A 65 -7.51 -12.47 9.86
C VAL A 65 -6.27 -13.27 9.51
N VAL A 66 -6.40 -14.59 9.44
CA VAL A 66 -5.32 -15.48 9.01
C VAL A 66 -5.69 -16.06 7.65
N CYS A 67 -4.80 -15.89 6.68
CA CYS A 67 -4.96 -16.45 5.34
C CYS A 67 -3.92 -17.54 5.16
N ASP A 68 -4.39 -18.77 4.95
CA ASP A 68 -3.55 -19.91 4.62
C ASP A 68 -3.57 -20.16 3.11
N GLN A 69 -2.41 -20.46 2.53
CA GLN A 69 -2.25 -20.82 1.11
C GLN A 69 -2.82 -19.78 0.13
N LEU A 70 -2.61 -18.49 0.40
CA LEU A 70 -3.04 -17.43 -0.50
C LEU A 70 -2.04 -17.21 -1.64
N GLU A 71 -2.40 -17.63 -2.85
CA GLU A 71 -1.49 -17.56 -4.02
C GLU A 71 -1.71 -16.34 -4.93
N ASP A 72 -2.92 -15.79 -4.97
CA ASP A 72 -3.30 -14.71 -5.89
C ASP A 72 -3.23 -13.31 -5.22
N PRO A 73 -2.38 -12.38 -5.72
CA PRO A 73 -2.32 -11.00 -5.23
C PRO A 73 -3.64 -10.24 -5.32
N HIS A 74 -4.51 -10.58 -6.27
CA HIS A 74 -5.83 -9.95 -6.40
C HIS A 74 -6.73 -10.28 -5.19
N ASN A 75 -6.72 -11.53 -4.74
CA ASN A 75 -7.47 -11.97 -3.56
C ASN A 75 -6.92 -11.30 -2.29
N LEU A 76 -5.59 -11.18 -2.16
CA LEU A 76 -4.97 -10.44 -1.08
C LEU A 76 -5.45 -8.98 -1.05
N GLY A 77 -5.49 -8.32 -2.20
CA GLY A 77 -6.00 -6.95 -2.31
C GLY A 77 -7.45 -6.81 -1.84
N ALA A 78 -8.32 -7.75 -2.22
CA ALA A 78 -9.71 -7.77 -1.78
C ALA A 78 -9.84 -7.97 -0.25
N ILE A 79 -9.05 -8.89 0.32
CA ILE A 79 -9.02 -9.17 1.77
C ILE A 79 -8.56 -7.94 2.55
N LEU A 80 -7.47 -7.28 2.13
CA LEU A 80 -6.95 -6.08 2.80
C LEU A 80 -7.97 -4.94 2.79
N ARG A 81 -8.68 -4.74 1.68
CA ARG A 81 -9.72 -3.71 1.58
C ARG A 81 -10.90 -3.97 2.50
N SER A 82 -11.40 -5.20 2.53
CA SER A 82 -12.48 -5.60 3.44
C SER A 82 -12.05 -5.52 4.91
N SER A 83 -10.84 -5.98 5.20
CA SER A 83 -10.21 -5.93 6.52
C SER A 83 -10.13 -4.51 7.06
N ARG A 84 -9.75 -3.54 6.22
CA ARG A 84 -9.75 -2.12 6.57
C ARG A 84 -11.14 -1.62 6.97
N SER A 85 -12.18 -1.99 6.23
CA SER A 85 -13.57 -1.59 6.53
C SER A 85 -14.10 -2.21 7.83
N LEU A 86 -13.64 -3.42 8.16
CA LEU A 86 -14.03 -4.15 9.37
C LEU A 86 -13.14 -3.83 10.59
N GLN A 87 -12.20 -2.89 10.45
CA GLN A 87 -11.24 -2.54 11.51
C GLN A 87 -10.46 -3.76 12.02
N VAL A 88 -10.17 -4.70 11.12
CA VAL A 88 -9.23 -5.79 11.38
C VAL A 88 -7.88 -5.16 11.72
N TRP A 89 -7.31 -5.56 12.84
CA TRP A 89 -6.05 -5.02 13.30
C TRP A 89 -4.88 -5.53 12.45
N MET A 90 -4.95 -6.80 12.03
CA MET A 90 -3.90 -7.44 11.26
C MET A 90 -4.41 -8.55 10.36
N VAL A 91 -3.77 -8.69 9.19
CA VAL A 91 -3.88 -9.84 8.29
C VAL A 91 -2.56 -10.60 8.33
N LEU A 92 -2.59 -11.86 8.76
CA LEU A 92 -1.45 -12.77 8.80
C LEU A 92 -1.51 -13.68 7.56
N LEU A 93 -0.44 -13.70 6.77
CA LEU A 93 -0.31 -14.59 5.63
C LEU A 93 0.56 -15.79 6.02
N LEU A 94 -0.01 -16.98 6.01
CA LEU A 94 0.75 -18.21 6.15
C LEU A 94 1.25 -18.60 4.77
N VAL A 95 2.55 -18.43 4.57
CA VAL A 95 3.25 -18.91 3.38
C VAL A 95 3.87 -20.26 3.70
N ASN A 96 3.72 -21.22 2.81
CA ASN A 96 4.50 -22.45 2.88
C ASN A 96 5.96 -22.07 2.65
N ILE A 97 6.72 -22.01 3.74
CA ILE A 97 8.18 -21.97 3.65
C ILE A 97 8.58 -23.41 3.31
N GLU A 98 8.75 -23.70 2.03
CA GLU A 98 9.54 -24.87 1.65
C GLU A 98 10.93 -24.68 2.26
N VAL A 99 11.25 -25.52 3.24
CA VAL A 99 12.55 -25.55 3.93
C VAL A 99 13.54 -26.36 3.09
#